data_AF-A0A945NTG8-F1
#
_entry.id   AF-A0A945NTG8-F1
#
_cell.length_a   1.000
_cell.length_b   1.000
_cell.length_c   1.000
_cell.angle_alpha   90.00
_cell.angle_beta   90.00
_cell.angle_gamma   90.00
#
_symmetry.space_group_name_H-M   'P 1'
#
loop_
_entity.id
_entity.type
_entity.pdbx_description
1 polymer ?
#
loop_
_entity_poly.entity_id
_entity_poly.type
_entity_poly.pdbx_seq_one_letter_code
_entity_poly.pdbx_strand_id
1 'polypeptide(L)'
;MGFEILVIYALWAILLAVKVFALFDAIRRPADYFPILGRQTKLLWVALTGVSVLAGLAPSLALSIFGIAGTVIALIYLFDIRPKMIEITGRKY
;
A
#
# COMPACT_ATOMS: atom_id res chain seq x y z
N MET A 1 -13.66 -8.88 -27.93
CA MET A 1 -12.95 -7.64 -27.53
C MET A 1 -13.42 -7.04 -26.20
N GLY A 2 -14.66 -7.23 -25.70
CA GLY A 2 -15.11 -6.57 -24.46
C GLY A 2 -14.66 -7.21 -23.14
N PHE A 3 -14.56 -8.54 -23.08
CA PHE A 3 -14.24 -9.27 -21.84
C PHE A 3 -12.83 -8.97 -21.30
N GLU A 4 -11.83 -8.96 -22.17
CA GLU A 4 -10.43 -8.65 -21.82
C GLU A 4 -10.29 -7.27 -21.16
N ILE A 5 -10.94 -6.25 -21.75
CA ILE A 5 -10.93 -4.89 -21.24
C ILE A 5 -11.56 -4.83 -19.84
N LEU A 6 -12.67 -5.55 -19.66
CA LEU A 6 -13.36 -5.62 -18.38
C LEU A 6 -12.49 -6.26 -17.30
N VAL A 7 -11.75 -7.34 -17.64
CA VAL A 7 -10.80 -7.97 -16.74
C VAL A 7 -9.66 -7.03 -16.36
N ILE A 8 -9.09 -6.30 -17.32
CA ILE A 8 -8.00 -5.34 -17.07
C ILE A 8 -8.45 -4.22 -16.14
N TYR A 9 -9.62 -3.63 -16.39
CA TYR A 9 -10.15 -2.57 -15.53
C TYR A 9 -10.53 -3.07 -14.13
N ALA A 10 -11.06 -4.29 -14.02
CA ALA A 10 -11.34 -4.91 -12.72
C ALA A 10 -10.05 -5.12 -11.91
N LEU A 11 -9.01 -5.69 -12.53
CA LEU A 11 -7.70 -5.88 -11.89
C LEU A 11 -7.07 -4.55 -11.48
N TRP A 12 -7.13 -3.55 -12.35
CA TRP A 12 -6.64 -2.20 -12.06
C TRP A 12 -7.35 -1.59 -10.85
N ALA A 13 -8.68 -1.66 -10.80
CA ALA A 13 -9.47 -1.14 -9.69
C ALA A 13 -9.15 -1.85 -8.36
N ILE A 14 -9.00 -3.18 -8.38
CA ILE A 14 -8.63 -3.96 -7.18
C ILE A 14 -7.24 -3.54 -6.68
N LEU A 15 -6.24 -3.45 -7.57
CA LEU A 15 -4.89 -3.04 -7.19
C LEU A 15 -4.84 -1.61 -6.66
N LEU A 16 -5.61 -0.70 -7.27
CA LEU A 16 -5.74 0.67 -6.78
C LEU A 16 -6.37 0.69 -5.38
N ALA A 17 -7.44 -0.08 -5.15
CA ALA A 17 -8.09 -0.17 -3.86
C ALA A 17 -7.14 -0.67 -2.75
N VAL A 18 -6.30 -1.67 -3.03
CA VAL A 18 -5.29 -2.17 -2.09
C VAL A 18 -4.28 -1.09 -1.73
N LYS A 19 -3.78 -0.33 -2.73
CA LYS A 19 -2.83 0.77 -2.50
C LYS A 19 -3.44 1.88 -1.65
N VAL A 20 -4.68 2.28 -1.94
CA VAL A 20 -5.41 3.30 -1.18
C VAL A 20 -5.65 2.84 0.25
N PHE A 21 -6.02 1.57 0.43
CA PHE A 21 -6.21 0.98 1.75
C PHE A 21 -4.89 0.99 2.57
N ALA A 22 -3.77 0.63 1.95
CA ALA A 22 -2.45 0.68 2.60
C ALA A 22 -2.09 2.11 3.04
N LEU A 23 -2.29 3.10 2.19
CA LEU A 23 -2.04 4.51 2.51
C LEU A 23 -2.93 4.99 3.68
N PHE A 24 -4.20 4.62 3.66
CA PHE A 24 -5.14 5.01 4.70
C PHE A 24 -4.80 4.39 6.06
N ASP A 25 -4.43 3.10 6.08
CA ASP A 25 -3.94 2.41 7.28
C ASP A 25 -2.64 3.07 7.78
N ALA A 26 -1.71 3.43 6.89
CA ALA A 26 -0.48 4.15 7.22
C ALA A 26 -0.71 5.53 7.84
N ILE A 27 -1.67 6.30 7.33
CA ILE A 27 -2.02 7.62 7.87
C ILE A 27 -2.67 7.47 9.25
N ARG A 28 -3.61 6.52 9.40
CA ARG A 28 -4.40 6.33 10.62
C ARG A 28 -3.59 5.81 11.80
N ARG A 29 -2.53 5.03 11.59
CA ARG A 29 -1.71 4.51 12.69
C ARG A 29 -0.94 5.62 13.41
N PRO A 30 -0.99 5.71 14.75
CA PRO A 30 -0.18 6.65 15.52
C PRO A 30 1.31 6.54 15.22
N ALA A 31 2.00 7.69 15.25
CA ALA A 31 3.42 7.77 14.93
C ALA A 31 4.31 7.03 15.96
N ASP A 32 3.85 6.95 17.21
CA ASP A 32 4.59 6.35 18.32
C ASP A 32 4.86 4.85 18.15
N TYR A 33 4.13 4.16 17.27
CA TYR A 33 4.34 2.74 16.99
C TYR A 33 5.48 2.46 16.00
N PHE A 34 5.85 3.43 15.15
CA PHE A 34 6.87 3.23 14.10
C PHE A 34 8.31 3.14 14.64
N PRO A 35 8.73 3.93 15.66
CA PRO A 35 10.04 3.80 16.28
C PRO A 35 10.28 2.42 16.92
N ILE A 36 9.22 1.79 17.44
CA ILE A 36 9.30 0.49 18.13
C ILE A 36 9.68 -0.64 17.16
N LEU A 37 9.36 -0.50 15.87
CA LEU A 37 9.79 -1.45 14.84
C LEU A 37 11.28 -1.37 14.48
N GLY A 38 11.99 -0.30 14.90
CA GLY A 38 13.43 -0.12 14.64
C GLY A 38 13.84 -0.09 13.16
N ARG A 39 12.88 -0.10 12.22
CA ARG A 39 13.14 -0.26 10.77
C ARG A 39 13.05 1.04 9.99
N GLN A 40 11.94 1.79 10.09
CA GLN A 40 11.69 3.01 9.29
C GLN A 40 10.63 3.92 9.94
N THR A 41 10.66 5.22 9.64
CA THR A 41 9.72 6.22 10.21
C THR A 41 8.33 6.17 9.57
N LYS A 42 7.32 6.68 10.29
CA LYS A 42 5.95 6.86 9.76
C LYS A 42 5.95 7.68 8.47
N LEU A 43 6.73 8.76 8.44
CA LEU A 43 6.78 9.67 7.30
C LEU A 43 7.21 8.95 6.02
N LEU A 44 8.21 8.08 6.11
CA LEU A 44 8.68 7.29 4.97
C LEU A 44 7.59 6.35 4.45
N TRP A 45 6.89 5.63 5.33
CA TRP A 45 5.82 4.71 4.91
C TRP A 45 4.62 5.43 4.30
N VAL A 46 4.22 6.58 4.85
CA VAL A 46 3.16 7.41 4.26
C VAL A 46 3.58 7.96 2.90
N ALA A 47 4.83 8.42 2.75
CA ALA A 47 5.34 8.89 1.48
C ALA A 47 5.40 7.77 0.43
N LEU A 48 5.92 6.60 0.79
CA LEU A 48 6.01 5.44 -0.10
C LEU A 48 4.64 4.92 -0.54
N THR A 49 3.70 4.76 0.39
CA THR A 49 2.33 4.35 0.06
C THR A 49 1.59 5.43 -0.72
N GLY A 50 1.89 6.71 -0.47
CA GLY A 50 1.36 7.85 -1.23
C GLY A 50 1.82 7.82 -2.69
N VAL A 51 3.12 7.68 -2.93
CA VAL A 51 3.69 7.52 -4.27
C VAL A 51 3.12 6.26 -4.95
N SER A 52 2.89 5.19 -4.20
CA SER A 52 2.30 3.95 -4.72
C SER A 52 0.88 4.15 -5.27
N VAL A 53 0.05 4.90 -4.55
CA VAL A 53 -1.30 5.29 -4.99
C VAL A 53 -1.20 6.17 -6.24
N LEU A 54 -0.36 7.19 -6.22
CA LEU A 54 -0.16 8.09 -7.37
C LEU A 54 0.27 7.33 -8.62
N ALA A 55 1.19 6.37 -8.49
CA ALA A 55 1.63 5.50 -9.58
C ALA A 55 0.53 4.55 -10.09
N GLY A 56 -0.51 4.29 -9.28
CA GLY A 56 -1.67 3.47 -9.65
C GLY A 56 -2.81 4.24 -10.31
N LEU A 57 -2.87 5.57 -10.20
CA LEU A 57 -4.00 6.39 -10.66
C LEU A 57 -4.21 6.37 -12.19
N ALA A 58 -3.15 6.16 -12.96
CA ALA A 58 -3.25 6.00 -14.40
C ALA A 58 -3.13 4.51 -14.78
N PRO A 59 -4.06 3.93 -15.56
CA PRO A 59 -3.99 2.54 -16.00
C PRO A 59 -2.70 2.21 -16.78
N SER A 60 -2.21 3.17 -17.56
CA SER A 60 -0.93 3.06 -18.28
C SER A 60 0.28 3.03 -17.36
N LEU A 61 0.21 3.72 -16.22
CA LEU A 61 1.30 3.79 -15.24
C LEU A 61 1.24 2.61 -14.25
N ALA A 62 0.04 2.06 -14.00
CA ALA A 62 -0.16 0.91 -13.13
C ALA A 62 0.54 -0.37 -13.63
N LEU A 63 0.67 -0.53 -14.95
CA LEU A 63 1.40 -1.64 -15.59
C LEU A 63 2.88 -1.32 -15.85
N SER A 64 3.31 -0.08 -15.60
CA SER A 64 4.73 0.29 -15.67
C SER A 64 5.52 -0.27 -14.49
N ILE A 65 6.85 -0.27 -14.60
CA ILE A 65 7.74 -0.67 -13.50
C ILE A 65 7.44 0.10 -12.20
N PHE A 66 7.00 1.36 -12.29
CA PHE A 66 6.60 2.18 -11.15
C PHE A 66 5.28 1.72 -10.53
N GLY A 67 4.32 1.30 -11.36
CA GLY A 67 3.04 0.77 -10.91
C GLY A 67 3.20 -0.53 -10.14
N ILE A 68 4.06 -1.43 -10.65
CA ILE A 68 4.43 -2.69 -10.01
C ILE A 68 5.21 -2.42 -8.73
N ALA A 69 6.23 -1.56 -8.76
CA ALA A 69 6.99 -1.17 -7.57
C ALA A 69 6.08 -0.59 -6.48
N GLY A 70 5.14 0.27 -6.85
CA GLY A 70 4.13 0.81 -5.93
C GLY A 70 3.21 -0.28 -5.36
N THR A 71 2.82 -1.26 -6.15
CA THR A 71 2.06 -2.42 -5.64
C THR A 71 2.89 -3.19 -4.62
N VAL A 72 4.16 -3.47 -4.92
CA VAL A 72 5.07 -4.16 -4.00
C VAL A 72 5.23 -3.39 -2.69
N ILE A 73 5.41 -2.07 -2.74
CA ILE A 73 5.47 -1.21 -1.54
C ILE A 73 4.20 -1.33 -0.69
N ALA A 74 3.02 -1.26 -1.32
CA ALA A 74 1.75 -1.40 -0.60
C ALA A 74 1.61 -2.79 0.06
N LEU A 75 2.03 -3.85 -0.65
CA LEU A 75 2.03 -5.21 -0.13
C LEU A 75 3.01 -5.38 1.04
N ILE A 76 4.23 -4.85 0.94
CA ILE A 76 5.21 -4.87 2.04
C ILE A 76 4.64 -4.15 3.27
N TYR A 77 4.01 -2.99 3.09
CA TYR A 77 3.37 -2.29 4.21
C TYR A 77 2.29 -3.16 4.87
N LEU A 78 1.39 -3.75 4.08
CA LEU A 78 0.26 -4.53 4.58
C LEU A 78 0.65 -5.88 5.20
N PHE A 79 1.68 -6.54 4.68
CA PHE A 79 2.06 -7.91 5.09
C PHE A 79 3.34 -7.98 5.94
N ASP A 80 4.27 -7.02 5.83
CA ASP A 80 5.47 -7.00 6.68
C ASP A 80 5.30 -6.07 7.87
N ILE A 81 4.88 -4.83 7.63
CA ILE A 81 4.89 -3.79 8.68
C ILE A 81 3.63 -3.85 9.54
N ARG A 82 2.44 -3.93 8.91
CA ARG A 82 1.15 -3.97 9.61
C ARG A 82 1.04 -5.13 10.60
N PRO A 83 1.44 -6.38 10.28
CA PRO A 83 1.37 -7.50 11.21
C PRO A 83 2.36 -7.36 12.36
N LYS A 84 3.61 -6.93 12.09
CA LYS A 84 4.61 -6.66 13.15
C LYS A 84 4.15 -5.59 14.12
N MET A 85 3.52 -4.52 13.62
CA MET A 85 2.92 -3.49 14.48
C MET A 85 1.81 -4.05 15.38
N ILE A 86 0.97 -4.97 14.87
CA ILE A 86 -0.09 -5.60 15.67
C ILE A 86 0.51 -6.51 16.75
N GLU A 87 1.53 -7.30 16.39
CA GLU A 87 2.23 -8.20 17.30
C GLU A 87 2.87 -7.44 18.47
N ILE A 88 3.58 -6.35 18.18
CA ILE A 88 4.27 -5.54 19.20
C ILE A 88 3.29 -4.74 20.06
N THR A 89 2.20 -4.22 19.48
CA THR A 89 1.23 -3.39 20.21
C THR A 89 0.29 -4.24 21.08
N GLY A 90 0.31 -5.57 20.94
CA GLY A 90 -0.43 -6.50 21.79
C GLY A 90 -1.97 -6.37 21.72
N ARG A 91 -2.51 -5.59 20.76
CA ARG A 91 -3.94 -5.27 20.69
C ARG A 91 -4.60 -5.95 19.49
N LYS A 92 -5.47 -6.92 19.83
CA LYS A 92 -6.47 -7.55 18.95
C LYS A 92 -7.31 -6.45 18.28
N TYR A 93 -7.16 -6.29 16.97
CA TYR A 93 -8.21 -5.75 16.10
C TYR A 93 -8.77 -6.91 15.29
#